data_AF-A0A5J5S4I9-F1
#
_entry.id   AF-A0A5J5S4I9-F1
#
_cell.length_a   1.000
_cell.length_b   1.000
_cell.length_c   1.000
_cell.angle_alpha   90.00
_cell.angle_beta   90.00
_cell.angle_gamma   90.00
#
_symmetry.space_group_name_H-M   'P 1'
#
loop_
_entity.id
_entity.type
_entity.pdbx_description
1 polymer ?
#
loop_
_entity_poly.entity_id
_entity_poly.type
_entity_poly.pdbx_seq_one_letter_code
_entity_poly.pdbx_strand_id
1 'polypeptide(L)'
;MEPSKLLIALFVFQVFFPCHMSIQAAPENSDLFREYIGAEFNNVKLTDVPIYSNVGFHFILSFAIDYDSTSGSPSPTNEKFNVFWDSDNLSPSHVSSIKSTHSNVKVALSIGGDSVGDSYAYFDPSSVDSWVSNAYHLDGIDIDYEHFNADPDTFTECIGKLVKTLKDNGVISFASIAPFDDDDVQSHYKALWQSYGDLIDYVNFQFYAYDQGTTVSQFISYFNTQSSNYNGGKVLASFISDGSGGLTPENGFFTACSRLKSENKLHGIFVWSADDSKRNGFRYEKQSQALLAISH
;
A
#
# COMPACT_ATOMS: atom_id res chain seq x y z
N MET A 1 22.05 44.69 -56.42
CA MET A 1 22.64 44.07 -55.20
C MET A 1 21.81 44.54 -54.02
N GLU A 2 21.52 43.62 -53.09
CA GLU A 2 20.71 43.73 -51.86
C GLU A 2 19.17 43.66 -52.00
N PRO A 3 18.51 42.66 -51.33
CA PRO A 3 17.06 42.47 -51.27
C PRO A 3 16.46 42.84 -49.89
N SER A 4 15.20 43.27 -49.83
CA SER A 4 14.36 43.35 -48.61
C SER A 4 13.01 43.97 -48.99
N LYS A 5 11.82 43.58 -48.55
CA LYS A 5 11.31 42.62 -47.55
C LYS A 5 9.85 42.42 -47.95
N LEU A 6 9.40 41.18 -48.19
CA LEU A 6 7.98 40.88 -48.33
C LEU A 6 7.47 40.39 -46.97
N LEU A 7 6.68 41.22 -46.29
CA LEU A 7 5.94 40.84 -45.09
C LEU A 7 4.69 40.09 -45.52
N ILE A 8 4.65 38.78 -45.28
CA ILE A 8 3.44 37.95 -45.39
C ILE A 8 2.80 37.91 -44.00
N ALA A 9 1.64 38.56 -43.86
CA ALA A 9 0.79 38.41 -42.68
C ALA A 9 -0.11 37.19 -42.88
N LEU A 10 0.09 36.14 -42.09
CA LEU A 10 -0.80 34.99 -42.01
C LEU A 10 -1.84 35.24 -40.90
N PHE A 11 -3.10 35.38 -41.30
CA PHE A 11 -4.25 35.29 -40.38
C PHE A 11 -4.60 33.81 -40.20
N VAL A 12 -4.38 33.28 -39.00
CA VAL A 12 -4.86 31.94 -38.59
C VAL A 12 -6.18 32.13 -37.87
N PHE A 13 -7.28 31.65 -38.48
CA PHE A 13 -8.57 31.48 -37.81
C PHE A 13 -8.44 30.34 -36.78
N GLN A 14 -8.46 30.67 -35.48
CA GLN A 14 -8.63 29.67 -34.42
C GLN A 14 -10.10 29.27 -34.35
N VAL A 15 -10.40 28.06 -34.82
CA VAL A 15 -11.67 27.36 -34.53
C VAL A 15 -11.55 26.77 -33.13
N PHE A 16 -12.26 27.35 -32.16
CA PHE A 16 -12.43 26.74 -30.84
C PHE A 16 -13.35 25.52 -30.96
N PHE A 17 -12.76 24.34 -31.03
CA PHE A 17 -13.47 23.10 -30.71
C PHE A 17 -13.56 23.00 -29.19
N PRO A 18 -14.76 22.95 -28.59
CA PRO A 18 -14.88 22.54 -27.20
C PRO A 18 -14.53 21.05 -27.13
N CYS A 19 -13.30 20.74 -26.70
CA CYS A 19 -12.99 19.42 -26.17
C CYS A 19 -13.86 19.23 -24.92
N HIS A 20 -15.05 18.66 -25.11
CA HIS A 20 -15.71 17.95 -24.04
C HIS A 20 -14.84 16.75 -23.70
N MET A 21 -13.88 16.95 -22.79
CA MET A 21 -13.31 15.83 -22.06
C MET A 21 -14.45 15.24 -21.24
N SER A 22 -15.05 14.17 -21.75
CA SER A 22 -15.76 13.25 -20.89
C SER A 22 -14.72 12.73 -19.91
N ILE A 23 -14.72 13.27 -18.68
CA ILE A 23 -14.12 12.57 -17.55
C ILE A 23 -15.04 11.38 -17.32
N GLN A 24 -14.81 10.30 -18.07
CA GLN A 24 -15.26 9.00 -17.65
C GLN A 24 -14.48 8.71 -16.38
N ALA A 25 -15.15 8.78 -15.23
CA ALA A 25 -14.63 8.21 -14.01
C ALA A 25 -14.19 6.78 -14.35
N ALA A 26 -12.93 6.44 -14.06
CA ALA A 26 -12.48 5.06 -14.12
C ALA A 26 -13.48 4.24 -13.28
N PRO A 27 -13.88 3.04 -13.73
CA PRO A 27 -14.82 2.23 -12.97
C PRO A 27 -14.26 2.05 -11.55
N GLU A 28 -15.12 2.17 -10.55
CA GLU A 28 -14.82 1.93 -9.12
C GLU A 28 -14.51 0.45 -8.88
N ASN A 29 -13.50 -0.09 -9.58
CA ASN A 29 -13.28 -1.52 -9.66
C ASN A 29 -12.75 -2.05 -8.33
N SER A 30 -13.56 -2.93 -7.72
CA SER A 30 -13.30 -3.84 -6.60
C SER A 30 -12.14 -4.83 -6.82
N ASP A 31 -11.19 -4.50 -7.69
CA ASP A 31 -10.33 -5.48 -8.36
C ASP A 31 -8.87 -5.27 -7.98
N LEU A 32 -8.61 -4.80 -6.76
CA LEU A 32 -7.26 -4.59 -6.25
C LEU A 32 -6.83 -5.76 -5.36
N PHE A 33 -5.70 -6.37 -5.72
CA PHE A 33 -4.99 -7.33 -4.90
C PHE A 33 -3.64 -6.73 -4.48
N ARG A 34 -3.27 -6.89 -3.21
CA ARG A 34 -1.96 -6.44 -2.71
C ARG A 34 -1.25 -7.54 -1.92
N GLU A 35 0.07 -7.62 -2.06
CA GLU A 35 0.88 -8.66 -1.44
C GLU A 35 2.08 -8.02 -0.73
N TYR A 36 2.18 -8.17 0.58
CA TYR A 36 3.41 -7.85 1.31
C TYR A 36 4.47 -8.92 1.10
N ILE A 37 5.73 -8.51 0.93
CA ILE A 37 6.84 -9.42 0.58
C ILE A 37 8.19 -8.91 1.06
N GLY A 38 9.03 -9.81 1.57
CA GLY A 38 10.47 -9.64 1.75
C GLY A 38 10.95 -9.51 3.19
N ALA A 39 10.06 -9.43 4.18
CA ALA A 39 10.43 -9.16 5.57
C ALA A 39 11.10 -10.36 6.27
N GLU A 40 10.81 -11.58 5.84
CA GLU A 40 11.21 -12.79 6.57
C GLU A 40 12.45 -13.48 5.97
N PHE A 41 13.01 -12.96 4.87
CA PHE A 41 14.19 -13.53 4.20
C PHE A 41 14.01 -15.01 3.79
N ASN A 42 12.76 -15.41 3.48
CA ASN A 42 12.42 -16.77 3.04
C ASN A 42 12.74 -17.03 1.54
N ASN A 43 13.60 -16.21 0.94
CA ASN A 43 14.07 -16.31 -0.44
C ASN A 43 12.93 -16.31 -1.46
N VAL A 44 11.84 -15.57 -1.19
CA VAL A 44 10.71 -15.40 -2.11
C VAL A 44 11.03 -14.35 -3.15
N LYS A 45 10.67 -14.63 -4.40
CA LYS A 45 10.84 -13.69 -5.52
C LYS A 45 9.50 -13.16 -5.98
N LEU A 46 9.50 -11.96 -6.56
CA LEU A 46 8.30 -11.38 -7.20
C LEU A 46 7.68 -12.33 -8.24
N THR A 47 8.51 -13.11 -8.93
CA THR A 47 8.07 -14.09 -9.95
C THR A 47 7.47 -15.37 -9.37
N ASP A 48 7.63 -15.63 -8.07
CA ASP A 48 7.04 -16.80 -7.42
C ASP A 48 5.54 -16.58 -7.16
N VAL A 49 5.14 -15.33 -6.94
CA VAL A 49 3.77 -14.94 -6.61
C VAL A 49 2.91 -14.92 -7.88
N PRO A 50 1.74 -15.60 -7.89
CA PRO A 50 0.86 -15.65 -9.05
C PRO A 50 0.22 -14.28 -9.32
N ILE A 51 0.18 -13.86 -10.58
CA ILE A 51 -0.38 -12.56 -11.00
C ILE A 51 -1.47 -12.78 -12.04
N TYR A 52 -2.70 -12.38 -11.73
CA TYR A 52 -3.85 -12.40 -12.66
C TYR A 52 -3.91 -11.08 -13.42
N SER A 53 -3.90 -11.12 -14.75
CA SER A 53 -3.73 -9.92 -15.59
C SER A 53 -4.90 -8.94 -15.57
N ASN A 54 -6.09 -9.38 -15.11
CA ASN A 54 -7.31 -8.57 -15.05
C ASN A 54 -7.60 -8.01 -13.64
N VAL A 55 -6.65 -8.13 -12.71
CA VAL A 55 -6.73 -7.60 -11.34
C VAL A 55 -5.61 -6.58 -11.18
N GLY A 56 -5.90 -5.40 -10.61
CA GLY A 56 -4.85 -4.46 -10.21
C GLY A 56 -3.98 -5.13 -9.15
N PHE A 57 -2.65 -5.17 -9.35
CA PHE A 57 -1.77 -5.96 -8.50
C PHE A 57 -0.69 -5.07 -7.90
N HIS A 58 -0.64 -4.95 -6.57
CA HIS A 58 0.41 -4.20 -5.89
C HIS A 58 1.29 -5.13 -5.05
N PHE A 59 2.59 -5.20 -5.35
CA PHE A 59 3.55 -5.69 -4.36
C PHE A 59 3.85 -4.56 -3.36
N ILE A 60 4.10 -4.93 -2.10
CA ILE A 60 4.54 -4.01 -1.06
C ILE A 60 5.80 -4.61 -0.43
N LEU A 61 6.95 -3.99 -0.70
CA LEU A 61 8.22 -4.42 -0.12
C LEU A 61 8.24 -4.08 1.37
N SER A 62 8.59 -5.06 2.22
CA SER A 62 8.60 -4.92 3.68
C SER A 62 9.98 -5.22 4.24
N PHE A 63 10.70 -4.28 4.86
CA PHE A 63 10.34 -2.88 5.14
C PHE A 63 11.49 -1.92 4.84
N ALA A 64 11.17 -0.65 4.64
CA ALA A 64 12.10 0.44 4.91
C ALA A 64 11.90 0.96 6.33
N ILE A 65 12.97 0.96 7.11
CA ILE A 65 12.92 1.36 8.52
C ILE A 65 14.03 2.37 8.75
N ASP A 66 13.73 3.48 9.43
CA ASP A 66 14.69 4.52 9.77
C ASP A 66 15.52 4.16 11.00
N TYR A 67 16.02 2.93 11.02
CA TYR A 67 16.86 2.38 12.08
C TYR A 67 18.23 1.96 11.54
N ASP A 68 19.28 2.14 12.34
CA ASP A 68 20.61 1.62 12.08
C ASP A 68 20.81 0.35 12.90
N SER A 69 21.00 -0.78 12.21
CA SER A 69 21.24 -2.10 12.81
C SER A 69 22.71 -2.52 12.76
N THR A 70 23.62 -1.69 12.24
CA THR A 70 25.02 -2.05 12.00
C THR A 70 25.86 -2.21 13.26
N SER A 71 25.45 -1.61 14.37
CA SER A 71 26.19 -1.56 15.64
C SER A 71 25.82 -2.67 16.63
N GLY A 72 24.92 -3.59 16.25
CA GLY A 72 24.41 -4.66 17.13
C GLY A 72 23.38 -4.20 18.17
N SER A 73 23.06 -2.90 18.21
CA SER A 73 21.95 -2.33 18.97
C SER A 73 21.17 -1.39 18.05
N PRO A 74 20.04 -1.86 17.49
CA PRO A 74 19.21 -1.04 16.61
C PRO A 74 18.84 0.29 17.27
N SER A 75 19.02 1.39 16.54
CA SER A 75 18.67 2.72 17.03
C SER A 75 18.02 3.57 15.94
N PRO A 76 17.05 4.44 16.28
CA PRO A 76 16.48 5.39 15.34
C PRO A 76 17.58 6.24 14.72
N THR A 77 17.50 6.41 13.41
CA THR A 77 18.41 7.25 12.62
C THR A 77 17.80 8.62 12.34
N ASN A 78 16.61 8.87 12.87
CA ASN A 78 15.82 10.05 12.58
C ASN A 78 15.59 10.16 11.06
N GLU A 79 14.70 9.31 10.55
CA GLU A 79 14.17 9.37 9.18
C GLU A 79 15.17 9.02 8.06
N LYS A 80 16.36 8.51 8.38
CA LYS A 80 17.27 7.90 7.39
C LYS A 80 16.91 6.43 7.17
N PHE A 81 15.93 6.20 6.30
CA PHE A 81 15.44 4.87 5.96
C PHE A 81 16.52 3.96 5.36
N ASN A 82 16.67 2.78 5.96
CA ASN A 82 17.49 1.69 5.48
C ASN A 82 16.62 0.52 5.01
N VAL A 83 17.23 -0.36 4.21
CA VAL A 83 16.59 -1.53 3.60
C VAL A 83 16.59 -2.69 4.60
N PHE A 84 15.41 -3.18 4.96
CA PHE A 84 15.22 -4.34 5.85
C PHE A 84 14.47 -5.51 5.19
N TRP A 85 14.29 -5.47 3.87
CA TRP A 85 13.77 -6.60 3.10
C TRP A 85 14.91 -7.40 2.44
N ASP A 86 14.59 -8.61 1.95
CA ASP A 86 15.49 -9.46 1.15
C ASP A 86 15.83 -8.82 -0.21
N SER A 87 16.73 -7.84 -0.19
CA SER A 87 17.11 -7.06 -1.37
C SER A 87 17.92 -7.83 -2.41
N ASP A 88 18.50 -8.98 -2.02
CA ASP A 88 19.13 -9.91 -2.95
C ASP A 88 18.08 -10.53 -3.89
N ASN A 89 16.89 -10.85 -3.37
CA ASN A 89 15.77 -11.37 -4.16
C ASN A 89 14.79 -10.30 -4.65
N LEU A 90 14.82 -9.09 -4.08
CA LEU A 90 13.86 -8.01 -4.37
C LEU A 90 14.56 -6.68 -4.71
N SER A 91 15.60 -6.78 -5.55
CA SER A 91 16.38 -5.64 -6.05
C SER A 91 15.59 -4.72 -7.00
N PRO A 92 16.06 -3.48 -7.25
CA PRO A 92 15.46 -2.58 -8.25
C PRO A 92 15.34 -3.20 -9.66
N SER A 93 16.27 -4.08 -10.05
CA SER A 93 16.19 -4.81 -11.32
C SER A 93 15.06 -5.83 -11.34
N HIS A 94 14.79 -6.51 -10.23
CA HIS A 94 13.65 -7.43 -10.12
C HIS A 94 12.32 -6.68 -10.19
N VAL A 95 12.22 -5.54 -9.50
CA VAL A 95 11.06 -4.63 -9.57
C VAL A 95 10.84 -4.15 -11.01
N SER A 96 11.89 -3.69 -11.68
CA SER A 96 11.79 -3.23 -13.07
C SER A 96 11.37 -4.37 -14.02
N SER A 97 11.90 -5.58 -13.81
CA SER A 97 11.60 -6.75 -14.64
C SER A 97 10.16 -7.26 -14.47
N ILE A 98 9.62 -7.27 -13.24
CA ILE A 98 8.24 -7.73 -13.03
C ILE A 98 7.24 -6.73 -13.65
N LYS A 99 7.49 -5.43 -13.48
CA LYS A 99 6.64 -4.36 -14.04
C LYS A 99 6.67 -4.32 -15.57
N SER A 100 7.81 -4.63 -16.19
CA SER A 100 7.90 -4.71 -17.66
C SER A 100 7.18 -5.93 -18.23
N THR A 101 7.02 -6.99 -17.43
CA THR A 101 6.34 -8.23 -17.82
C THR A 101 4.83 -8.17 -17.54
N HIS A 102 4.42 -7.44 -16.50
CA HIS A 102 3.03 -7.32 -16.07
C HIS A 102 2.59 -5.86 -15.95
N SER A 103 1.85 -5.38 -16.96
CA SER A 103 1.41 -3.98 -17.02
C SER A 103 0.41 -3.58 -15.94
N ASN A 104 -0.22 -4.55 -15.27
CA ASN A 104 -1.13 -4.35 -14.14
C ASN A 104 -0.42 -4.33 -12.77
N VAL A 105 0.90 -4.53 -12.73
CA VAL A 105 1.68 -4.53 -11.50
C VAL A 105 2.20 -3.14 -11.16
N LYS A 106 1.99 -2.75 -9.90
CA LYS A 106 2.71 -1.67 -9.22
C LYS A 106 3.49 -2.24 -8.05
N VAL A 107 4.54 -1.54 -7.63
CA VAL A 107 5.36 -1.91 -6.47
C VAL A 107 5.50 -0.72 -5.54
N ALA A 108 5.06 -0.90 -4.30
CA ALA A 108 5.23 0.06 -3.20
C ALA A 108 6.25 -0.43 -2.19
N LEU A 109 6.59 0.45 -1.26
CA LEU A 109 7.45 0.18 -0.11
C LEU A 109 6.69 0.48 1.17
N SER A 110 6.63 -0.48 2.08
CA SER A 110 6.11 -0.26 3.43
C SER A 110 7.19 0.33 4.34
N ILE A 111 6.78 1.29 5.15
CA ILE A 111 7.62 2.08 6.04
C ILE A 111 7.20 1.80 7.48
N GLY A 112 8.14 1.36 8.32
CA GLY A 112 7.88 0.99 9.72
C GLY A 112 8.02 -0.52 9.95
N GLY A 113 6.92 -1.19 10.29
CA GLY A 113 6.86 -2.56 10.77
C GLY A 113 6.90 -2.65 12.30
N ASP A 114 6.74 -3.85 12.83
CA ASP A 114 6.78 -4.13 14.27
C ASP A 114 8.18 -3.94 14.89
N SER A 115 9.22 -4.53 14.29
CA SER A 115 10.53 -4.66 14.95
C SER A 115 11.74 -4.59 14.00
N VAL A 116 12.89 -4.22 14.59
CA VAL A 116 14.23 -4.31 14.02
C VAL A 116 15.08 -5.19 14.93
N GLY A 117 15.37 -6.43 14.49
CA GLY A 117 16.00 -7.42 15.36
C GLY A 117 15.10 -7.74 16.56
N ASP A 118 15.63 -7.67 17.78
CA ASP A 118 14.89 -7.95 19.01
C ASP A 118 14.24 -6.69 19.65
N SER A 119 14.16 -5.58 18.92
CA SER A 119 13.65 -4.29 19.43
C SER A 119 12.54 -3.75 18.55
N TYR A 120 11.53 -3.10 19.15
CA TYR A 120 10.45 -2.48 18.40
C TYR A 120 10.93 -1.31 17.54
N ALA A 121 10.32 -1.17 16.36
CA ALA A 121 10.55 -0.08 15.43
C ALA A 121 9.62 1.09 15.79
N TYR A 122 10.04 1.93 16.72
CA TYR A 122 9.28 3.10 17.15
C TYR A 122 9.33 4.21 16.10
N PHE A 123 8.16 4.82 15.88
CA PHE A 123 8.10 6.11 15.22
C PHE A 123 8.63 7.21 16.16
N ASP A 124 9.79 7.78 15.82
CA ASP A 124 10.52 8.76 16.65
C ASP A 124 11.19 9.87 15.79
N PRO A 125 10.40 10.74 15.14
CA PRO A 125 10.93 11.77 14.25
C PRO A 125 11.53 12.94 15.07
N SER A 126 12.57 13.58 14.52
CA SER A 126 13.09 14.85 15.03
C SER A 126 12.91 16.02 14.06
N SER A 127 12.52 15.80 12.80
CA SER A 127 12.24 16.88 11.84
C SER A 127 11.51 16.41 10.58
N VAL A 128 10.40 17.06 10.24
CA VAL A 128 9.56 16.78 9.03
C VAL A 128 10.24 16.90 7.65
N ASP A 129 11.51 17.31 7.55
CA ASP A 129 12.11 17.82 6.31
C ASP A 129 13.09 16.85 5.59
N SER A 130 13.26 15.61 6.05
CA SER A 130 14.42 14.79 5.61
C SER A 130 14.20 13.84 4.41
N TRP A 131 13.04 13.86 3.73
CA TRP A 131 12.63 12.74 2.86
C TRP A 131 12.67 13.02 1.35
N VAL A 132 13.79 12.75 0.65
CA VAL A 132 13.79 12.73 -0.85
C VAL A 132 14.77 11.74 -1.53
N SER A 133 15.78 11.14 -0.89
CA SER A 133 16.88 10.55 -1.68
C SER A 133 16.80 9.07 -2.09
N ASN A 134 15.85 8.26 -1.62
CA ASN A 134 15.89 6.79 -1.82
C ASN A 134 14.73 6.18 -2.63
N ALA A 135 13.77 6.98 -3.11
CA ALA A 135 12.55 6.49 -3.77
C ALA A 135 12.71 6.18 -5.29
N TYR A 136 13.85 5.65 -5.73
CA TYR A 136 14.02 5.32 -7.14
C TYR A 136 13.21 4.05 -7.50
N HIS A 137 12.19 4.22 -8.35
CA HIS A 137 11.43 3.17 -9.07
C HIS A 137 10.19 2.56 -8.40
N LEU A 138 9.73 3.11 -7.28
CA LEU A 138 8.50 2.66 -6.61
C LEU A 138 7.29 3.48 -7.08
N ASP A 139 6.10 2.87 -7.09
CA ASP A 139 4.85 3.50 -7.50
C ASP A 139 4.06 4.11 -6.34
N GLY A 140 4.41 3.74 -5.11
CA GLY A 140 3.69 4.11 -3.89
C GLY A 140 4.47 3.82 -2.61
N ILE A 141 3.92 4.30 -1.50
CA ILE A 141 4.36 3.94 -0.15
C ILE A 141 3.19 3.41 0.67
N ASP A 142 3.53 2.67 1.71
CA ASP A 142 2.61 2.19 2.73
C ASP A 142 3.17 2.57 4.11
N ILE A 143 2.32 3.07 5.01
CA ILE A 143 2.72 3.48 6.36
C ILE A 143 2.24 2.41 7.34
N ASP A 144 3.19 1.79 8.04
CA ASP A 144 2.97 0.59 8.85
C ASP A 144 3.76 0.64 10.16
N TYR A 145 3.89 1.81 10.77
CA TYR A 145 4.38 1.89 12.15
C TYR A 145 3.35 1.33 13.12
N GLU A 146 3.81 0.48 14.05
CA GLU A 146 2.97 -0.17 15.07
C GLU A 146 3.29 0.30 16.50
N HIS A 147 4.40 1.03 16.66
CA HIS A 147 4.88 1.54 17.95
C HIS A 147 5.20 3.02 17.86
N PHE A 148 4.81 3.80 18.87
CA PHE A 148 4.90 5.27 18.82
C PHE A 148 5.59 5.83 20.07
N ASN A 149 6.62 6.66 19.86
CA ASN A 149 7.14 7.55 20.91
C ASN A 149 6.56 8.97 20.77
N ALA A 150 6.10 9.32 19.56
CA ALA A 150 5.42 10.57 19.27
C ALA A 150 3.93 10.51 19.62
N ASP A 151 3.30 11.66 19.80
CA ASP A 151 1.83 11.75 19.94
C ASP A 151 1.12 11.69 18.57
N PRO A 152 -0.21 11.46 18.55
CA PRO A 152 -0.98 11.38 17.30
C PRO A 152 -0.87 12.60 16.40
N ASP A 153 -0.75 13.82 16.95
CA ASP A 153 -0.64 15.05 16.18
C ASP A 153 0.72 15.13 15.48
N THR A 154 1.79 14.78 16.18
CA THR A 154 3.16 14.75 15.64
C THR A 154 3.30 13.69 14.56
N PHE A 155 2.79 12.48 14.79
CA PHE A 155 2.73 11.42 13.77
C PHE A 155 1.96 11.88 12.53
N THR A 156 0.77 12.46 12.73
CA THR A 156 -0.09 12.96 11.67
C THR A 156 0.61 14.01 10.80
N GLU A 157 1.27 14.98 11.42
CA GLU A 157 1.96 16.04 10.69
C GLU A 157 3.18 15.54 9.93
N CYS A 158 3.96 14.62 10.52
CA CYS A 158 5.14 14.06 9.87
C CYS A 158 4.75 13.20 8.66
N ILE A 159 3.88 12.22 8.86
CA ILE A 159 3.44 11.31 7.79
C ILE A 159 2.61 12.05 6.74
N GLY A 160 1.73 12.96 7.15
CA GLY A 160 0.92 13.76 6.23
C GLY A 160 1.77 14.61 5.28
N LYS A 161 2.78 15.32 5.81
CA LYS A 161 3.71 16.11 4.99
C LYS A 161 4.58 15.24 4.09
N LEU A 162 5.02 14.08 4.59
CA LEU A 162 5.75 13.10 3.80
C LEU A 162 4.94 12.67 2.56
N VAL A 163 3.73 12.15 2.77
CA VAL A 163 2.85 11.68 1.68
C VAL A 163 2.56 12.82 0.71
N LYS A 164 2.24 14.01 1.23
CA LYS A 164 1.98 15.19 0.42
C LYS A 164 3.17 15.55 -0.47
N THR A 165 4.36 15.65 0.11
CA THR A 165 5.58 16.04 -0.61
C THR A 165 5.88 15.06 -1.73
N LEU A 166 5.72 13.75 -1.48
CA LEU A 166 5.96 12.73 -2.49
C LEU A 166 4.96 12.77 -3.65
N LYS A 167 3.67 12.99 -3.34
CA LYS A 167 2.65 13.14 -4.37
C LYS A 167 2.83 14.42 -5.17
N ASP A 168 3.06 15.55 -4.50
CA ASP A 168 3.26 16.87 -5.14
C ASP A 168 4.50 16.87 -6.05
N ASN A 169 5.56 16.15 -5.68
CA ASN A 169 6.76 15.99 -6.50
C ASN A 169 6.64 14.88 -7.57
N GLY A 170 5.51 14.17 -7.65
CA GLY A 170 5.29 13.08 -8.60
C GLY A 170 6.18 11.86 -8.37
N VAL A 171 6.73 11.69 -7.17
CA VAL A 171 7.59 10.55 -6.80
C VAL A 171 6.75 9.29 -6.63
N ILE A 172 5.55 9.43 -6.06
CA ILE A 172 4.60 8.32 -5.89
C ILE A 172 3.26 8.63 -6.57
N SER A 173 2.57 7.59 -7.01
CA SER A 173 1.23 7.67 -7.58
C SER A 173 0.13 7.31 -6.57
N PHE A 174 0.46 6.60 -5.49
CA PHE A 174 -0.47 6.26 -4.42
C PHE A 174 0.21 6.15 -3.07
N ALA A 175 -0.58 6.24 -2.00
CA ALA A 175 -0.17 5.98 -0.63
C ALA A 175 -1.21 5.11 0.09
N SER A 176 -0.77 4.32 1.07
CA SER A 176 -1.66 3.59 1.97
C SER A 176 -1.20 3.63 3.42
N ILE A 177 -2.10 3.25 4.32
CA ILE A 177 -1.84 3.07 5.74
C ILE A 177 -2.25 1.66 6.17
N ALA A 178 -1.58 1.08 7.16
CA ALA A 178 -1.80 -0.30 7.61
C ALA A 178 -2.16 -0.40 9.11
N PRO A 179 -3.25 0.25 9.58
CA PRO A 179 -3.66 0.19 10.98
C PRO A 179 -4.25 -1.18 11.37
N PHE A 180 -4.29 -1.44 12.68
CA PHE A 180 -5.02 -2.57 13.27
C PHE A 180 -5.79 -2.16 14.52
N ASP A 181 -6.53 -3.09 15.12
CA ASP A 181 -7.45 -2.79 16.24
C ASP A 181 -6.74 -2.76 17.60
N ASP A 182 -5.81 -1.82 17.73
CA ASP A 182 -5.15 -1.44 18.97
C ASP A 182 -5.42 0.03 19.28
N ASP A 183 -5.57 0.37 20.56
CA ASP A 183 -5.97 1.72 20.97
C ASP A 183 -4.94 2.78 20.56
N ASP A 184 -3.63 2.49 20.71
CA ASP A 184 -2.58 3.44 20.40
C ASP A 184 -2.44 3.60 18.89
N VAL A 185 -2.37 2.48 18.15
CA VAL A 185 -2.36 2.46 16.68
C VAL A 185 -3.57 3.19 16.09
N GLN A 186 -4.78 2.88 16.55
CA GLN A 186 -5.99 3.53 16.05
C GLN A 186 -6.00 5.03 16.33
N SER A 187 -5.51 5.47 17.49
CA SER A 187 -5.47 6.90 17.81
C SER A 187 -4.61 7.67 16.81
N HIS A 188 -3.44 7.13 16.44
CA HIS A 188 -2.51 7.71 15.48
C HIS A 188 -3.05 7.69 14.05
N TYR A 189 -3.47 6.52 13.54
CA TYR A 189 -3.93 6.40 12.15
C TYR A 189 -5.27 7.07 11.89
N LYS A 190 -6.17 7.15 12.88
CA LYS A 190 -7.41 7.92 12.73
C LYS A 190 -7.16 9.43 12.73
N ALA A 191 -6.21 9.92 13.52
CA ALA A 191 -5.79 11.33 13.46
C ALA A 191 -5.19 11.67 12.09
N LEU A 192 -4.33 10.79 11.56
CA LEU A 192 -3.78 10.92 10.21
C LEU A 192 -4.87 10.91 9.14
N TRP A 193 -5.81 9.97 9.21
CA TRP A 193 -6.92 9.88 8.27
C TRP A 193 -7.81 11.13 8.28
N GLN A 194 -8.13 11.67 9.47
CA GLN A 194 -8.95 12.87 9.60
C GLN A 194 -8.30 14.11 8.98
N SER A 195 -6.96 14.21 9.03
CA SER A 195 -6.22 15.40 8.58
C SER A 195 -5.71 15.28 7.14
N TYR A 196 -5.32 14.09 6.71
CA TYR A 196 -4.66 13.83 5.43
C TYR A 196 -5.29 12.67 4.63
N GLY A 197 -6.48 12.19 4.99
CA GLY A 197 -7.18 11.08 4.33
C GLY A 197 -7.35 11.25 2.82
N ASP A 198 -7.53 12.48 2.33
CA ASP A 198 -7.62 12.79 0.90
C ASP A 198 -6.33 12.46 0.11
N LEU A 199 -5.20 12.32 0.80
CA LEU A 199 -3.92 11.91 0.21
C LEU A 199 -3.68 10.41 0.29
N ILE A 200 -4.53 9.66 0.99
CA ILE A 200 -4.35 8.22 1.24
C ILE A 200 -5.35 7.43 0.39
N ASP A 201 -4.83 6.58 -0.50
CA ASP A 201 -5.66 5.90 -1.50
C ASP A 201 -6.30 4.60 -0.96
N TYR A 202 -5.62 3.92 -0.03
CA TYR A 202 -6.05 2.64 0.52
C TYR A 202 -5.77 2.53 2.02
N VAL A 203 -6.64 1.82 2.72
CA VAL A 203 -6.46 1.44 4.12
C VAL A 203 -6.29 -0.09 4.17
N ASN A 204 -5.05 -0.52 4.36
CA ASN A 204 -4.66 -1.90 4.56
C ASN A 204 -4.94 -2.31 6.01
N PHE A 205 -6.20 -2.26 6.43
CA PHE A 205 -6.54 -2.62 7.81
C PHE A 205 -6.17 -4.08 8.09
N GLN A 206 -5.36 -4.34 9.11
CA GLN A 206 -4.84 -5.66 9.42
C GLN A 206 -5.89 -6.51 10.16
N PHE A 207 -6.88 -7.04 9.43
CA PHE A 207 -7.94 -7.87 10.01
C PHE A 207 -7.43 -9.18 10.62
N TYR A 208 -6.21 -9.58 10.29
CA TYR A 208 -5.53 -10.71 10.92
C TYR A 208 -5.03 -10.42 12.34
N ALA A 209 -4.98 -9.16 12.78
CA ALA A 209 -4.68 -8.81 14.17
C ALA A 209 -5.84 -9.13 15.14
N TYR A 210 -7.05 -9.37 14.63
CA TYR A 210 -8.14 -9.93 15.44
C TYR A 210 -7.82 -11.36 15.88
N ASP A 211 -8.45 -11.82 16.96
CA ASP A 211 -8.24 -13.16 17.50
C ASP A 211 -8.40 -14.26 16.45
N GLN A 212 -7.51 -15.24 16.52
CA GLN A 212 -7.62 -16.48 15.77
C GLN A 212 -8.97 -17.16 16.05
N GLY A 213 -9.63 -17.64 15.00
CA GLY A 213 -10.97 -18.24 15.11
C GLY A 213 -12.11 -17.21 15.03
N THR A 214 -11.80 -15.97 14.65
CA THR A 214 -12.81 -14.99 14.22
C THR A 214 -13.75 -15.63 13.19
N THR A 215 -15.05 -15.51 13.43
CA THR A 215 -16.09 -16.06 12.54
C THR A 215 -16.42 -15.09 11.39
N VAL A 216 -17.10 -15.58 10.34
CA VAL A 216 -17.60 -14.73 9.24
C VAL A 216 -18.45 -13.56 9.75
N SER A 217 -19.33 -13.78 10.73
CA SER A 217 -20.18 -12.72 11.28
C SER A 217 -19.37 -11.66 12.05
N GLN A 218 -18.38 -12.08 12.84
CA GLN A 218 -17.48 -11.17 13.54
C GLN A 218 -16.65 -10.36 12.55
N PHE A 219 -16.04 -11.01 11.55
CA PHE A 219 -15.28 -10.33 10.51
C PHE A 219 -16.11 -9.26 9.78
N ILE A 220 -17.35 -9.57 9.39
CA ILE A 220 -18.24 -8.58 8.76
C ILE A 220 -18.54 -7.41 9.73
N SER A 221 -18.74 -7.70 11.01
CA SER A 221 -18.92 -6.64 12.01
C SER A 221 -17.69 -5.74 12.11
N TYR A 222 -16.51 -6.33 12.26
CA TYR A 222 -15.24 -5.61 12.32
C TYR A 222 -15.00 -4.80 11.06
N PHE A 223 -15.21 -5.39 9.88
CA PHE A 223 -15.06 -4.69 8.60
C PHE A 223 -15.93 -3.44 8.52
N ASN A 224 -17.20 -3.52 8.94
CA ASN A 224 -18.08 -2.35 8.96
C ASN A 224 -17.64 -1.30 9.99
N THR A 225 -17.18 -1.73 11.17
CA THR A 225 -16.63 -0.82 12.19
C THR A 225 -15.42 -0.06 11.64
N GLN A 226 -14.46 -0.77 11.02
CA GLN A 226 -13.25 -0.15 10.51
C GLN A 226 -13.51 0.70 9.27
N SER A 227 -14.43 0.28 8.39
CA SER A 227 -14.92 1.13 7.30
C SER A 227 -15.55 2.43 7.80
N SER A 228 -16.17 2.41 8.99
CA SER A 228 -16.72 3.63 9.61
C SER A 228 -15.64 4.51 10.26
N ASN A 229 -14.59 3.90 10.82
CA ASN A 229 -13.43 4.64 11.36
C ASN A 229 -12.67 5.39 10.26
N TYR A 230 -12.56 4.79 9.07
CA TYR A 230 -11.92 5.36 7.88
C TYR A 230 -12.95 5.74 6.81
N ASN A 231 -14.03 6.43 7.24
CA ASN A 231 -15.17 6.74 6.39
C ASN A 231 -14.76 7.47 5.10
N GLY A 232 -15.30 7.01 3.96
CA GLY A 232 -14.95 7.49 2.62
C GLY A 232 -13.68 6.86 2.03
N GLY A 233 -12.92 6.11 2.82
CA GLY A 233 -11.72 5.42 2.40
C GLY A 233 -11.98 4.04 1.80
N LYS A 234 -10.97 3.52 1.10
CA LYS A 234 -10.98 2.14 0.56
C LYS A 234 -10.34 1.19 1.57
N VAL A 235 -11.13 0.74 2.55
CA VAL A 235 -10.70 -0.32 3.49
C VAL A 235 -10.66 -1.66 2.77
N LEU A 236 -9.50 -2.31 2.78
CA LEU A 236 -9.29 -3.60 2.11
C LEU A 236 -9.48 -4.76 3.09
N ALA A 237 -10.08 -5.86 2.62
CA ALA A 237 -10.14 -7.10 3.41
C ALA A 237 -8.75 -7.76 3.45
N SER A 238 -8.43 -8.46 4.54
CA SER A 238 -7.10 -9.07 4.68
C SER A 238 -7.06 -10.31 5.55
N PHE A 239 -6.02 -11.11 5.32
CA PHE A 239 -5.69 -12.26 6.15
C PHE A 239 -4.17 -12.42 6.23
N ILE A 240 -3.73 -13.19 7.23
CA ILE A 240 -2.35 -13.63 7.40
C ILE A 240 -2.18 -15.07 6.93
N SER A 241 -1.13 -15.35 6.16
CA SER A 241 -0.91 -16.62 5.47
C SER A 241 -0.43 -17.75 6.36
N ASP A 242 0.17 -17.43 7.50
CA ASP A 242 0.49 -18.42 8.52
C ASP A 242 -0.73 -18.91 9.32
N GLY A 243 -1.85 -18.19 9.21
CA GLY A 243 -3.11 -18.49 9.90
C GLY A 243 -3.09 -18.19 11.40
N SER A 244 -2.14 -17.39 11.88
CA SER A 244 -1.98 -17.05 13.30
C SER A 244 -3.11 -16.19 13.86
N GLY A 245 -3.87 -15.48 13.01
CA GLY A 245 -4.94 -14.59 13.46
C GLY A 245 -6.08 -14.37 12.47
N GLY A 246 -7.10 -13.68 12.96
CA GLY A 246 -8.29 -13.27 12.24
C GLY A 246 -9.15 -14.41 11.68
N LEU A 247 -9.92 -14.06 10.65
CA LEU A 247 -10.74 -14.99 9.88
C LEU A 247 -9.86 -15.62 8.78
N THR A 248 -9.47 -16.89 8.96
CA THR A 248 -8.57 -17.54 8.02
C THR A 248 -9.23 -17.89 6.68
N PRO A 249 -8.45 -18.03 5.59
CA PRO A 249 -8.93 -18.49 4.29
C PRO A 249 -9.76 -19.77 4.33
N GLU A 250 -9.34 -20.75 5.14
CA GLU A 250 -10.01 -22.06 5.27
C GLU A 250 -11.34 -21.97 6.04
N ASN A 251 -11.49 -20.97 6.91
CA ASN A 251 -12.61 -20.85 7.84
C ASN A 251 -13.65 -19.79 7.45
N GLY A 252 -13.65 -19.36 6.18
CA GLY A 252 -14.74 -18.56 5.61
C GLY A 252 -14.37 -17.14 5.19
N PHE A 253 -13.08 -16.78 5.15
CA PHE A 253 -12.64 -15.48 4.61
C PHE A 253 -13.24 -15.18 3.22
N PHE A 254 -13.18 -16.14 2.29
CA PHE A 254 -13.75 -15.96 0.95
C PHE A 254 -15.28 -15.86 0.94
N THR A 255 -15.96 -16.47 1.91
CA THR A 255 -17.41 -16.30 2.11
C THR A 255 -17.72 -14.86 2.53
N ALA A 256 -16.95 -14.31 3.48
CA ALA A 256 -17.07 -12.93 3.91
C ALA A 256 -16.78 -11.96 2.75
N CYS A 257 -15.69 -12.17 2.01
CA CYS A 257 -15.34 -11.36 0.85
C CYS A 257 -16.40 -11.42 -0.25
N SER A 258 -16.96 -12.60 -0.54
CA SER A 258 -18.04 -12.74 -1.54
C SER A 258 -19.28 -11.94 -1.12
N ARG A 259 -19.63 -11.95 0.17
CA ARG A 259 -20.71 -11.13 0.71
C ARG A 259 -20.40 -9.64 0.55
N LEU A 260 -19.21 -9.19 0.96
CA LEU A 260 -18.79 -7.79 0.83
C LEU A 260 -18.80 -7.34 -0.65
N LYS A 261 -18.35 -8.20 -1.57
CA LYS A 261 -18.38 -7.93 -3.01
C LYS A 261 -19.80 -7.78 -3.52
N SER A 262 -20.73 -8.66 -3.12
CA SER A 262 -22.15 -8.55 -3.49
C SER A 262 -22.86 -7.29 -2.94
N GLU A 263 -22.33 -6.73 -1.85
CA GLU A 263 -22.80 -5.49 -1.24
C GLU A 263 -22.08 -4.25 -1.82
N ASN A 264 -21.20 -4.40 -2.83
CA ASN A 264 -20.31 -3.36 -3.37
C ASN A 264 -19.39 -2.70 -2.31
N LYS A 265 -19.02 -3.43 -1.27
CA LYS A 265 -18.15 -2.97 -0.17
C LYS A 265 -16.73 -3.51 -0.23
N LEU A 266 -16.47 -4.51 -1.08
CA LEU A 266 -15.12 -5.07 -1.22
C LEU A 266 -14.30 -4.18 -2.16
N HIS A 267 -13.43 -3.34 -1.61
CA HIS A 267 -12.54 -2.48 -2.40
C HIS A 267 -11.26 -3.20 -2.89
N GLY A 268 -10.95 -4.34 -2.28
CA GLY A 268 -9.80 -5.17 -2.62
C GLY A 268 -9.45 -6.13 -1.47
N ILE A 269 -8.43 -6.95 -1.71
CA ILE A 269 -7.86 -7.87 -0.72
C ILE A 269 -6.35 -7.62 -0.63
N PHE A 270 -5.79 -7.67 0.57
CA PHE A 270 -4.34 -7.81 0.73
C PHE A 270 -3.96 -9.00 1.63
N VAL A 271 -2.72 -9.44 1.50
CA VAL A 271 -2.19 -10.60 2.22
C VAL A 271 -0.86 -10.26 2.89
N TRP A 272 -0.72 -10.69 4.14
CA TRP A 272 0.54 -10.77 4.86
C TRP A 272 0.91 -12.25 5.03
N SER A 273 1.98 -12.80 4.48
CA SER A 273 2.87 -12.26 3.47
C SER A 273 3.20 -13.36 2.44
N ALA A 274 3.81 -12.96 1.33
CA ALA A 274 4.30 -13.89 0.31
C ALA A 274 5.35 -14.87 0.87
N ASP A 275 6.14 -14.42 1.83
CA ASP A 275 7.20 -15.17 2.49
C ASP A 275 6.66 -16.45 3.14
N ASP A 276 5.57 -16.33 3.90
CA ASP A 276 4.83 -17.45 4.46
C ASP A 276 4.07 -18.25 3.40
N SER A 277 3.44 -17.57 2.44
CA SER A 277 2.60 -18.20 1.40
C SER A 277 3.36 -19.14 0.49
N LYS A 278 4.68 -18.96 0.34
CA LYS A 278 5.54 -19.83 -0.49
C LYS A 278 5.37 -21.31 -0.15
N ARG A 279 5.30 -21.65 1.15
CA ARG A 279 5.20 -23.05 1.61
C ARG A 279 3.89 -23.72 1.19
N ASN A 280 2.85 -22.92 0.95
CA ASN A 280 1.51 -23.37 0.56
C ASN A 280 1.25 -23.19 -0.95
N GLY A 281 2.27 -22.86 -1.75
CA GLY A 281 2.17 -22.73 -3.20
C GLY A 281 1.26 -21.60 -3.66
N PHE A 282 1.15 -20.55 -2.85
CA PHE A 282 0.33 -19.37 -3.08
C PHE A 282 -1.16 -19.68 -3.36
N ARG A 283 -1.72 -20.65 -2.63
CA ARG A 283 -3.10 -21.11 -2.83
C ARG A 283 -4.10 -19.97 -2.60
N TYR A 284 -3.91 -19.17 -1.55
CA TYR A 284 -4.89 -18.18 -1.12
C TYR A 284 -4.82 -16.90 -1.94
N GLU A 285 -3.66 -16.54 -2.44
CA GLU A 285 -3.42 -15.45 -3.38
C GLU A 285 -4.16 -15.72 -4.70
N LYS A 286 -4.10 -16.97 -5.21
CA LYS A 286 -4.86 -17.40 -6.40
C LYS A 286 -6.37 -17.29 -6.16
N GLN A 287 -6.85 -17.71 -4.99
CA GLN A 287 -8.28 -17.64 -4.65
C GLN A 287 -8.76 -16.20 -4.48
N SER A 288 -7.97 -15.33 -3.83
CA SER A 288 -8.25 -13.90 -3.70
C SER A 288 -8.35 -13.22 -5.06
N GLN A 289 -7.35 -13.40 -5.92
CA GLN A 289 -7.36 -12.83 -7.27
C GLN A 289 -8.51 -13.37 -8.12
N ALA A 290 -8.81 -14.67 -8.04
CA ALA A 290 -9.94 -15.26 -8.74
C ALA A 290 -11.28 -14.66 -8.28
N LEU A 291 -11.46 -14.43 -6.97
CA LEU A 291 -12.66 -13.78 -6.43
C LEU A 291 -12.79 -12.33 -6.91
N LEU A 292 -11.68 -11.59 -6.91
CA LEU A 292 -11.64 -10.19 -7.36
C LEU A 292 -11.93 -10.07 -8.87
N ALA A 293 -11.40 -10.99 -9.67
CA ALA A 293 -11.55 -11.03 -11.13
C ALA A 293 -12.98 -11.27 -11.65
N ILE A 294 -13.92 -11.69 -10.80
CA ILE A 294 -15.32 -11.92 -11.19
C ILE A 294 -16.02 -10.55 -11.35
N SER A 295 -16.45 -10.25 -12.57
CA SER A 295 -17.35 -9.11 -12.84
C SER A 295 -18.76 -9.41 -12.31
N HIS A 296 -19.37 -8.43 -11.64
CA HIS A 296 -20.78 -8.44 -11.28
C HIS A 296 -21.58 -7.48 -12.15
#